data_AF-M0HLP1-F1
#
_entry.id   AF-M0HLP1-F1
#
_cell.length_a   1.000
_cell.length_b   1.000
_cell.length_c   1.000
_cell.angle_alpha   90.00
_cell.angle_beta   90.00
_cell.angle_gamma   90.00
#
_symmetry.space_group_name_H-M   'P 1'
#
loop_
_entity.id
_entity.type
_entity.pdbx_description
1 polymer ?
#
loop_
_entity_poly.entity_id
_entity_poly.type
_entity_poly.pdbx_seq_one_letter_code
_entity_poly.pdbx_strand_id
1 'polypeptide(L)' 'MRTVREILVEAYDPDPRAMVVVAMGSSFLLLSLLSYPDGSSPYYLFALTAAVLSLVVSVAMLAGEALR' A
#
# COMPACT_ATOMS: atom_id res chain seq x y z
N MET A 1 4.75 -0.35 -31.10
CA MET A 1 3.48 -0.40 -30.34
C MET A 1 3.85 -0.37 -28.87
N ARG A 2 3.46 0.68 -28.12
CA ARG A 2 3.65 0.72 -26.67
C ARG A 2 2.74 -0.32 -26.03
N THR A 3 3.26 -1.15 -25.14
CA THR A 3 2.42 -2.14 -24.44
C THR A 3 1.56 -1.46 -23.38
N VAL A 4 0.39 -2.02 -23.07
CA VAL A 4 -0.48 -1.53 -21.98
C VAL A 4 0.30 -1.41 -20.67
N ARG A 5 1.28 -2.29 -20.44
CA ARG A 5 2.23 -2.23 -19.32
C ARG A 5 3.07 -0.95 -19.31
N GLU A 6 3.64 -0.54 -20.44
CA GLU A 6 4.45 0.68 -20.53
C GLU A 6 3.61 1.93 -20.31
N ILE A 7 2.38 1.95 -20.83
CA ILE A 7 1.45 3.06 -20.60
C ILE A 7 1.06 3.13 -19.13
N LEU A 8 0.80 1.99 -18.48
CA LEU A 8 0.50 1.93 -17.05
C LEU A 8 1.69 2.35 -16.20
N VAL A 9 2.90 1.90 -16.51
CA VAL A 9 4.12 2.27 -15.76
C VAL A 9 4.42 3.77 -15.91
N GLU A 10 4.16 4.35 -17.08
CA GLU A 10 4.40 5.79 -17.29
C GLU A 10 3.28 6.68 -16.73
N ALA A 11 2.04 6.21 -16.76
CA ALA A 11 0.89 6.93 -16.17
C ALA A 11 0.82 6.78 -14.65
N TYR A 12 1.29 5.64 -14.12
CA TYR A 12 1.39 5.35 -12.69
C TYR A 12 2.87 5.23 -12.29
N ASP A 13 3.75 6.13 -12.75
CA ASP A 13 5.10 6.21 -12.23
C ASP A 13 4.99 6.51 -10.72
N PRO A 14 5.21 5.52 -9.84
CA PRO A 14 4.83 5.64 -8.46
C PRO A 14 5.89 6.48 -7.78
N ASP A 15 5.62 7.78 -7.58
CA ASP A 15 6.55 8.67 -6.88
C ASP A 15 6.97 8.01 -5.56
N PRO A 16 8.28 7.67 -5.40
CA PRO A 16 8.77 6.98 -4.22
C PRO A 16 8.43 7.73 -2.93
N ARG A 17 8.36 9.07 -2.99
CA ARG A 17 7.97 9.90 -1.84
C ARG A 17 6.52 9.67 -1.44
N ALA A 18 5.61 9.59 -2.42
CA ALA A 18 4.22 9.26 -2.17
C ALA A 18 4.09 7.85 -1.56
N MET A 19 4.87 6.88 -2.05
CA MET A 19 4.85 5.52 -1.50
C MET A 19 5.36 5.46 -0.05
N VAL A 20 6.35 6.27 0.34
CA VAL A 20 6.79 6.38 1.75
C VAL A 20 5.65 6.91 2.62
N VAL A 21 4.93 7.95 2.17
CA VAL A 21 3.80 8.51 2.92
C VAL A 21 2.68 7.48 3.08
N VAL A 22 2.36 6.73 2.03
CA VAL A 22 1.35 5.66 2.09
C VAL A 22 1.80 4.53 3.02
N ALA A 23 3.08 4.13 2.98
CA ALA A 23 3.63 3.13 3.90
C ALA A 23 3.55 3.58 5.36
N MET A 24 3.86 4.84 5.66
CA MET A 24 3.72 5.40 7.01
C MET A 24 2.25 5.43 7.46
N GLY A 25 1.34 5.94 6.62
CA GLY A 25 -0.08 6.04 6.95
C GLY A 25 -0.76 4.68 7.13
N SER A 26 -0.46 3.73 6.25
CA SER A 26 -0.96 2.35 6.37
C SER A 26 -0.37 1.64 7.59
N SER A 27 0.92 1.84 7.92
CA SER A 27 1.51 1.31 9.15
C SER A 27 0.83 1.87 10.41
N PHE A 28 0.59 3.18 10.46
CA PHE A 28 -0.11 3.82 11.56
C PHE A 28 -1.53 3.26 11.72
N LEU A 29 -2.27 3.13 10.62
CA LEU A 29 -3.63 2.60 10.63
C LEU A 29 -3.66 1.13 11.06
N LEU A 30 -2.70 0.33 10.60
CA LEU A 30 -2.57 -1.09 10.94
C LEU A 30 -2.23 -1.28 12.43
N LEU A 31 -1.31 -0.47 12.97
CA LEU A 31 -1.01 -0.45 14.41
C LEU A 31 -2.23 -0.01 15.23
N SER A 32 -2.99 0.97 14.75
CA SER A 32 -4.21 1.44 15.41
C SER A 32 -5.27 0.35 15.48
N LEU A 33 -5.48 -0.38 14.38
CA LEU A 33 -6.43 -1.51 14.33
C LEU A 33 -5.98 -2.66 15.23
N LEU A 34 -4.70 -3.03 15.20
CA LEU A 34 -4.17 -4.10 16.05
C LEU A 34 -4.22 -3.78 17.54
N SER A 35 -4.21 -2.48 17.91
CA SER A 35 -4.31 -2.05 19.31
C SER A 35 -5.72 -2.22 19.89
N TYR A 36 -6.75 -2.21 19.05
CA TYR A 36 -8.14 -2.42 19.47
C TYR A 36 -8.85 -3.37 18.49
N PRO A 37 -8.61 -4.69 18.60
CA PRO A 37 -9.12 -5.65 17.64
C PRO A 37 -10.62 -5.91 17.84
N ASP A 38 -11.40 -5.74 16.77
CA ASP A 38 -12.81 -6.16 16.70
C ASP A 38 -13.03 -7.11 15.52
N GLY A 39 -12.61 -8.36 15.67
CA GLY A 39 -12.73 -9.39 14.64
C GLY A 39 -14.17 -9.79 14.28
N SER A 40 -15.16 -9.30 15.03
CA SER A 40 -16.60 -9.55 14.76
C SER A 40 -17.18 -8.56 13.77
N SER A 41 -16.55 -7.39 13.62
CA SER A 41 -16.99 -6.33 12.73
C SER A 41 -16.48 -6.55 11.30
N PRO A 42 -17.37 -6.64 10.29
CA PRO A 42 -16.93 -6.74 8.89
C PRO A 42 -16.15 -5.50 8.43
N TYR A 43 -16.43 -4.33 9.02
CA TYR A 43 -15.71 -3.10 8.74
C TYR A 43 -14.28 -3.12 9.28
N TYR A 44 -14.07 -3.72 10.45
CA TYR A 44 -12.74 -3.91 11.01
C TYR A 44 -11.90 -4.83 10.12
N LEU A 45 -12.45 -5.96 9.69
CA LEU A 45 -11.76 -6.91 8.81
C LEU A 45 -11.43 -6.29 7.44
N PHE A 46 -12.35 -5.50 6.89
CA PHE A 46 -12.12 -4.76 5.65
C PHE A 46 -10.99 -3.74 5.81
N ALA A 47 -11.06 -2.90 6.86
CA ALA A 47 -10.04 -1.90 7.14
C ALA A 47 -8.67 -2.53 7.37
N LEU A 48 -8.61 -3.65 8.11
CA LEU A 48 -7.39 -4.40 8.36
C LEU A 48 -6.78 -4.92 7.05
N THR A 49 -7.61 -5.54 6.21
CA THR A 49 -7.17 -6.08 4.91
C THR A 49 -6.68 -4.98 3.98
N ALA A 50 -7.40 -3.87 3.90
CA ALA A 50 -7.00 -2.70 3.12
C ALA A 50 -5.68 -2.09 3.62
N ALA A 51 -5.50 -1.99 4.94
CA ALA A 51 -4.27 -1.50 5.56
C ALA A 51 -3.06 -2.38 5.20
N VAL A 52 -3.23 -3.71 5.34
CA VAL A 52 -2.19 -4.69 5.02
C VAL A 52 -1.83 -4.61 3.53
N LEU A 53 -2.83 -4.62 2.65
CA LEU A 53 -2.59 -4.52 1.20
C LEU A 53 -1.91 -3.22 0.81
N SER A 54 -2.36 -2.09 1.35
CA SER A 54 -1.76 -0.78 1.10
C SER A 54 -0.29 -0.76 1.52
N LEU A 55 0.03 -1.32 2.69
CA LEU A 55 1.39 -1.38 3.19
C LEU A 55 2.27 -2.27 2.29
N VAL A 56 1.79 -3.48 1.95
CA VAL A 56 2.52 -4.43 1.10
C VAL A 56 2.81 -3.84 -0.27
N VAL A 57 1.82 -3.21 -0.92
CA VAL A 57 1.99 -2.61 -2.24
C VAL A 57 2.99 -1.45 -2.21
N SER A 58 2.89 -0.55 -1.23
CA SER A 58 3.83 0.57 -1.11
C SER A 58 5.26 0.09 -0.85
N VAL A 59 5.43 -0.92 0.02
CA VAL A 59 6.75 -1.52 0.26
C VAL A 59 7.29 -2.23 -0.98
N ALA A 60 6.44 -2.97 -1.71
CA ALA A 60 6.85 -3.65 -2.94
C ALA A 60 7.28 -2.66 -4.03
N MET A 61 6.57 -1.54 -4.19
CA MET A 61 6.94 -0.46 -5.12
C MET A 61 8.27 0.19 -4.72
N LEU A 62 8.44 0.50 -3.42
CA LEU A 62 9.70 1.06 -2.90
C LEU A 62 10.87 0.09 -3.07
N ALA A 63 10.66 -1.20 -2.80
CA ALA A 63 11.67 -2.23 -3.00
C ALA A 63 12.03 -2.38 -4.48
N GLY A 64 11.03 -2.35 -5.36
CA GLY A 64 11.23 -2.39 -6.82
C GLY A 64 12.06 -1.22 -7.32
N GLU A 65 11.82 -0.01 -6.81
CA GLU A 65 12.61 1.18 -7.16
C GLU A 65 14.01 1.15 -6.55
N ALA A 66 14.17 0.68 -5.30
CA ALA A 66 15.48 0.55 -4.66
C ALA A 66 16.38 -0.53 -5.28
N LEU A 67 15.79 -1.52 -5.96
CA LEU A 67 16.48 -2.59 -6.67
C LEU A 67 16.80 -2.24 -8.13
N ARG A 68 16.36 -1.08 -8.61
CA ARG A 68 16.50 -0.62 -10.00
C ARG A 68 17.79 0.17 -10.21
#